data_AF-A0A1F0EXS7-F1
#
_entry.id   AF-A0A1F0EXS7-F1
#
_cell.length_a   1.000
_cell.length_b   1.000
_cell.length_c   1.000
_cell.angle_alpha   90.00
_cell.angle_beta   90.00
_cell.angle_gamma   90.00
#
_symmetry.space_group_name_H-M   'P 1'
#
loop_
_entity.id
_entity.type
_entity.pdbx_description
1 polymer ?
#
loop_
_entity_poly.entity_id
_entity_poly.type
_entity_poly.pdbx_seq_one_letter_code
_entity_poly.pdbx_strand_id
1 'polypeptide(L)'
;MFLKDTFKKYFDEKLIFIIFTILAMVYLSLKLLINVGGLIFLFYFFISILTSLIFREACLSDQIYFEDKKKLNKNNILPYILSKNLFTNFLTGVLVILVFLLSFLLKYKLVGIKDFFDIIILILATLASENIVLLFHNKPIFTEYPKSMVGDKYIGKSYIKSILPSFFINLLISLVFERSSLKYLFIMCYLISIIIFYIRVKNRGLYD
;
A
#
# COMPACT_ATOMS: atom_id res chain seq x y z
N MET A 1 -14.12 14.74 0.88
CA MET A 1 -14.24 14.63 -0.59
C MET A 1 -13.40 13.46 -1.09
N PHE A 2 -12.07 13.55 -1.04
CA PHE A 2 -11.16 12.49 -1.52
C PHE A 2 -11.45 11.08 -0.98
N LEU A 3 -11.79 10.94 0.31
CA LEU A 3 -12.01 9.62 0.92
C LEU A 3 -13.22 8.92 0.30
N LYS A 4 -14.36 9.60 0.28
CA LYS A 4 -15.62 9.07 -0.27
C LYS A 4 -15.47 8.69 -1.75
N ASP A 5 -14.80 9.55 -2.52
CA ASP A 5 -14.57 9.33 -3.95
C ASP A 5 -13.67 8.11 -4.18
N THR A 6 -12.61 7.95 -3.36
CA THR A 6 -11.70 6.80 -3.41
C THR A 6 -12.45 5.50 -3.07
N PHE A 7 -13.25 5.50 -1.99
CA PHE A 7 -14.06 4.33 -1.62
C PHE A 7 -15.03 3.92 -2.73
N LYS A 8 -15.81 4.87 -3.25
CA LYS A 8 -16.81 4.58 -4.28
C LYS A 8 -16.16 3.89 -5.49
N LYS A 9 -15.12 4.51 -6.06
CA LYS A 9 -14.46 3.99 -7.26
C LYS A 9 -13.79 2.63 -7.04
N TYR A 10 -13.09 2.49 -5.91
CA TYR A 10 -12.32 1.28 -5.65
C TYR A 10 -13.22 0.06 -5.47
N PHE A 11 -14.39 0.22 -4.84
CA PHE A 11 -15.36 -0.85 -4.65
C PHE A 11 -16.29 -1.07 -5.86
N ASP A 12 -16.54 -0.05 -6.69
CA ASP A 12 -17.38 -0.19 -7.89
C ASP A 12 -16.67 -0.93 -9.03
N GLU A 13 -15.36 -0.70 -9.24
CA GLU A 13 -14.66 -1.19 -10.45
C GLU A 13 -13.62 -2.29 -10.19
N LYS A 14 -13.04 -2.37 -8.99
CA LYS A 14 -11.85 -3.21 -8.74
C LYS A 14 -12.05 -4.28 -7.67
N LEU A 15 -13.26 -4.40 -7.09
CA LEU A 15 -13.60 -5.29 -5.98
C LEU A 15 -13.13 -6.75 -6.18
N ILE A 16 -13.35 -7.29 -7.37
CA ILE A 16 -13.03 -8.67 -7.72
C ILE A 16 -11.51 -8.89 -7.75
N PHE A 17 -10.76 -7.96 -8.36
CA PHE A 17 -9.30 -8.03 -8.42
C PHE A 17 -8.67 -7.96 -7.03
N ILE A 18 -9.23 -7.11 -6.17
CA ILE A 18 -8.84 -6.98 -4.76
C ILE A 18 -9.07 -8.33 -4.06
N ILE A 19 -10.28 -8.87 -4.14
CA ILE A 19 -10.66 -10.17 -3.52
C ILE A 19 -9.73 -11.31 -3.96
N PHE A 20 -9.39 -11.41 -5.26
CA PHE A 20 -8.49 -12.45 -5.75
C PHE A 20 -7.03 -12.26 -5.31
N THR A 21 -6.54 -11.03 -5.31
CA THR A 21 -5.18 -10.71 -4.84
C THR A 21 -5.04 -11.01 -3.35
N ILE A 22 -6.07 -10.71 -2.58
CA ILE A 22 -6.18 -11.04 -1.15
C ILE A 22 -6.16 -12.54 -0.95
N LEU A 23 -7.05 -13.29 -1.60
CA LEU A 23 -7.14 -14.75 -1.45
C LEU A 23 -5.82 -15.44 -1.79
N ALA A 24 -5.15 -15.01 -2.86
CA ALA A 24 -3.86 -15.56 -3.27
C ALA A 24 -2.75 -15.27 -2.24
N MET A 25 -2.70 -14.05 -1.71
CA MET A 25 -1.70 -13.64 -0.71
C MET A 25 -1.96 -14.25 0.67
N VAL A 26 -3.23 -14.40 1.07
CA VAL A 26 -3.63 -15.11 2.29
C VAL A 26 -3.19 -16.57 2.21
N TYR A 27 -3.48 -17.24 1.09
CA TYR A 27 -3.08 -18.63 0.85
C TYR A 27 -1.55 -18.81 0.87
N LEU A 28 -0.81 -17.94 0.17
CA LEU A 28 0.66 -17.97 0.13
C LEU A 28 1.27 -17.73 1.52
N SER A 29 0.76 -16.74 2.25
CA SER A 29 1.22 -16.40 3.61
C SER A 29 0.97 -17.53 4.60
N LEU A 30 -0.23 -18.13 4.57
CA LEU A 30 -0.56 -19.32 5.37
C LEU A 30 0.39 -20.47 5.07
N LYS A 31 0.58 -20.80 3.79
CA LYS A 31 1.44 -21.92 3.36
C LYS A 31 2.91 -21.73 3.74
N LEU A 32 3.42 -20.49 3.72
CA LEU A 32 4.78 -20.14 4.14
C LEU A 32 4.96 -20.26 5.65
N LEU A 33 4.00 -19.76 6.43
CA LEU A 33 3.99 -19.85 7.89
C LEU A 33 3.92 -21.30 8.40
N ILE A 34 3.26 -22.20 7.68
CA ILE A 34 3.08 -23.60 8.06
C ILE A 34 4.32 -24.45 7.74
N ASN A 35 5.04 -24.16 6.64
CA ASN A 35 6.04 -25.08 6.09
C ASN A 35 7.50 -24.69 6.32
N VAL A 36 7.83 -23.46 6.73
CA VAL A 36 9.24 -23.04 6.88
C VAL A 36 9.41 -22.15 8.11
N GLY A 37 9.78 -22.78 9.24
CA GLY A 37 10.13 -22.09 10.47
C GLY A 37 11.36 -21.20 10.29
N GLY A 38 11.15 -19.90 10.09
CA GLY A 38 12.22 -18.92 9.92
C GLY A 38 12.00 -17.86 8.83
N LEU A 39 10.92 -17.94 8.05
CA LEU A 39 10.62 -16.97 6.98
C LEU A 39 9.55 -15.93 7.37
N ILE A 40 9.47 -15.56 8.65
CA ILE A 40 8.48 -14.57 9.12
C ILE A 40 8.67 -13.20 8.46
N PHE A 41 9.90 -12.85 8.07
CA PHE A 41 10.14 -11.64 7.27
C PHE A 41 9.37 -11.64 5.94
N LEU A 42 9.13 -12.79 5.31
CA LEU A 42 8.35 -12.86 4.07
C LEU A 42 6.90 -12.48 4.33
N PHE A 43 6.34 -12.87 5.47
CA PHE A 43 5.00 -12.46 5.87
C PHE A 43 4.92 -10.92 6.02
N TYR A 44 5.87 -10.30 6.73
CA TYR A 44 5.94 -8.84 6.81
C TYR A 44 6.14 -8.19 5.44
N PHE A 45 6.98 -8.77 4.59
CA PHE A 45 7.21 -8.29 3.24
C PHE A 45 5.96 -8.34 2.37
N PHE A 46 5.18 -9.41 2.43
CA PHE A 46 3.92 -9.53 1.70
C PHE A 46 2.87 -8.52 2.19
N ILE A 47 2.78 -8.27 3.50
CA ILE A 47 1.92 -7.21 4.04
C ILE A 47 2.37 -5.84 3.51
N SER A 48 3.67 -5.55 3.55
CA SER A 48 4.21 -4.27 3.07
C SER A 48 3.97 -4.07 1.57
N ILE A 49 4.18 -5.10 0.74
CA ILE A 49 3.81 -5.06 -0.68
C ILE A 49 2.32 -4.78 -0.85
N LEU A 50 1.46 -5.47 -0.10
CA LEU A 50 0.01 -5.30 -0.21
C LEU A 50 -0.41 -3.87 0.16
N THR A 51 0.11 -3.31 1.26
CA THR A 51 -0.15 -1.92 1.66
C THR A 51 0.28 -0.95 0.58
N SER A 52 1.48 -1.14 0.01
CA SER A 52 2.01 -0.32 -1.07
C SER A 52 1.14 -0.39 -2.33
N LEU A 53 0.74 -1.59 -2.76
CA LEU A 53 -0.13 -1.78 -3.92
C LEU A 53 -1.47 -1.07 -3.74
N ILE A 54 -2.11 -1.24 -2.58
CA ILE A 54 -3.38 -0.56 -2.27
C ILE A 54 -3.19 0.97 -2.32
N PHE A 55 -2.13 1.48 -1.70
CA PHE A 55 -1.85 2.91 -1.68
C PHE A 55 -1.66 3.47 -3.10
N ARG A 56 -0.85 2.80 -3.92
CA ARG A 56 -0.56 3.21 -5.29
C ARG A 56 -1.79 3.15 -6.17
N GLU A 57 -2.61 2.11 -6.06
CA GLU A 57 -3.90 2.05 -6.77
C GLU A 57 -4.84 3.19 -6.33
N ALA A 58 -4.85 3.51 -5.03
CA ALA A 58 -5.66 4.60 -4.48
C ALA A 58 -5.16 6.01 -4.88
N CYS A 59 -3.94 6.16 -5.39
CA CYS A 59 -3.37 7.46 -5.78
C CYS A 59 -3.14 7.62 -7.29
N LEU A 60 -2.73 6.55 -7.96
CA LEU A 60 -2.14 6.59 -9.30
C LEU A 60 -2.95 5.87 -10.37
N SER A 61 -4.04 5.19 -10.02
CA SER A 61 -4.95 4.68 -11.06
C SER A 61 -5.50 5.84 -11.89
N ASP A 62 -5.50 5.70 -13.22
CA ASP A 62 -5.79 6.80 -14.15
C ASP A 62 -6.98 7.67 -13.73
N GLN A 63 -8.13 7.03 -13.47
CA GLN A 63 -9.34 7.74 -13.13
C GLN A 63 -9.24 8.52 -11.81
N ILE A 64 -8.57 7.96 -10.80
CA ILE A 64 -8.37 8.63 -9.51
C ILE A 64 -7.35 9.75 -9.66
N TYR A 65 -6.25 9.48 -10.36
CA TYR A 65 -5.18 10.42 -10.64
C TYR A 65 -5.71 11.70 -11.31
N PHE A 66 -6.45 11.56 -12.43
CA PHE A 66 -6.92 12.72 -13.18
C PHE A 66 -8.00 13.52 -12.44
N GLU A 67 -8.85 12.87 -11.65
CA GLU A 67 -9.82 13.58 -10.82
C GLU A 67 -9.17 14.29 -9.65
N ASP A 68 -8.26 13.63 -8.95
CA ASP A 68 -7.57 14.20 -7.82
C ASP A 68 -6.68 15.36 -8.27
N LYS A 69 -6.03 15.25 -9.44
CA LYS A 69 -5.28 16.35 -10.06
C LYS A 69 -6.14 17.60 -10.30
N LYS A 70 -7.41 17.45 -10.68
CA LYS A 70 -8.34 18.58 -10.87
C LYS A 70 -8.78 19.21 -9.54
N LYS A 71 -8.90 18.41 -8.47
CA LYS A 71 -9.43 18.84 -7.16
C LYS A 71 -8.34 19.34 -6.21
N LEU A 72 -7.10 18.86 -6.35
CA LEU A 72 -6.00 19.13 -5.45
C LEU A 72 -5.51 20.58 -5.61
N ASN A 73 -5.45 21.30 -4.49
CA ASN A 73 -4.93 22.65 -4.37
C ASN A 73 -4.15 22.81 -3.06
N LYS A 74 -3.51 23.96 -2.86
CA LYS A 74 -2.66 24.21 -1.68
C LYS A 74 -3.39 24.10 -0.34
N ASN A 75 -4.72 24.25 -0.33
CA ASN A 75 -5.53 24.25 0.89
C ASN A 75 -5.98 22.85 1.31
N ASN A 76 -5.99 21.88 0.38
CA ASN A 76 -6.51 20.54 0.64
C ASN A 76 -5.46 19.42 0.56
N ILE A 77 -4.16 19.75 0.54
CA ILE A 77 -3.04 18.79 0.53
C ILE A 77 -3.10 17.84 1.74
N LEU A 78 -3.28 18.40 2.94
CA LEU A 78 -3.32 17.58 4.17
C LEU A 78 -4.56 16.66 4.19
N PRO A 79 -5.78 17.15 3.92
CA PRO A 79 -6.95 16.28 3.72
C PRO A 79 -6.75 15.19 2.66
N TYR A 80 -6.03 15.50 1.58
CA TYR A 80 -5.71 14.53 0.52
C TYR A 80 -4.83 13.39 1.05
N ILE A 81 -3.66 13.69 1.61
CA ILE A 81 -2.72 12.64 2.05
C ILE A 81 -3.29 11.82 3.21
N LEU A 82 -3.96 12.47 4.17
CA LEU A 82 -4.63 11.76 5.27
C LEU A 82 -5.73 10.85 4.75
N SER A 83 -6.49 11.28 3.74
CA SER A 83 -7.52 10.47 3.11
C SER A 83 -6.94 9.20 2.46
N LYS A 84 -5.83 9.32 1.71
CA LYS A 84 -5.22 8.18 1.02
C LYS A 84 -4.61 7.18 2.01
N ASN A 85 -3.95 7.69 3.05
CA ASN A 85 -3.40 6.87 4.13
C ASN A 85 -4.51 6.16 4.91
N LEU A 86 -5.58 6.87 5.26
CA LEU A 86 -6.71 6.32 6.02
C LEU A 86 -7.43 5.24 5.22
N PHE A 87 -7.68 5.48 3.93
CA PHE A 87 -8.24 4.47 3.02
C PHE A 87 -7.38 3.20 3.00
N THR A 88 -6.08 3.37 2.80
CA THR A 88 -5.13 2.24 2.71
C THR A 88 -5.03 1.47 4.03
N ASN A 89 -4.95 2.18 5.16
CA ASN A 89 -4.95 1.59 6.50
C ASN A 89 -6.22 0.79 6.76
N PHE A 90 -7.38 1.39 6.47
CA PHE A 90 -8.68 0.74 6.64
C PHE A 90 -8.73 -0.55 5.82
N LEU A 91 -8.43 -0.45 4.52
CA LEU A 91 -8.52 -1.61 3.63
C LEU A 91 -7.52 -2.68 4.05
N THR A 92 -6.24 -2.35 4.20
CA THR A 92 -5.22 -3.33 4.63
C THR A 92 -5.59 -3.96 5.98
N GLY A 93 -6.10 -3.16 6.93
CA GLY A 93 -6.54 -3.65 8.23
C GLY A 93 -7.66 -4.69 8.13
N VAL A 94 -8.68 -4.45 7.31
CA VAL A 94 -9.74 -5.44 7.02
C VAL A 94 -9.14 -6.75 6.49
N LEU A 95 -8.16 -6.65 5.59
CA LEU A 95 -7.52 -7.82 4.98
C LEU A 95 -6.69 -8.62 5.98
N VAL A 96 -5.92 -7.92 6.81
CA VAL A 96 -5.17 -8.54 7.91
C VAL A 96 -6.15 -9.26 8.82
N ILE A 97 -7.24 -8.63 9.26
CA ILE A 97 -8.25 -9.28 10.12
C ILE A 97 -8.82 -10.55 9.46
N LEU A 98 -9.12 -10.52 8.16
CA LEU A 98 -9.58 -11.71 7.43
C LEU A 98 -8.54 -12.85 7.42
N VAL A 99 -7.26 -12.54 7.22
CA VAL A 99 -6.16 -13.53 7.30
C VAL A 99 -6.12 -14.17 8.69
N PHE A 100 -6.24 -13.35 9.74
CA PHE A 100 -6.24 -13.84 11.13
C PHE A 100 -7.45 -14.74 11.41
N LEU A 101 -8.65 -14.36 10.97
CA LEU A 101 -9.87 -15.16 11.10
C LEU A 101 -9.75 -16.51 10.37
N LEU A 102 -9.24 -16.51 9.13
CA LEU A 102 -8.98 -17.73 8.37
C LEU A 102 -7.95 -18.64 9.04
N SER A 103 -6.87 -18.06 9.57
CA SER A 103 -5.84 -18.78 10.33
C SER A 103 -6.42 -19.49 11.55
N PHE A 104 -7.30 -18.79 12.28
CA PHE A 104 -7.99 -19.32 13.46
C PHE A 104 -8.95 -20.47 13.09
N LEU A 105 -9.76 -20.31 12.03
CA LEU A 105 -10.67 -21.36 11.55
C LEU A 105 -9.93 -22.64 11.15
N LEU A 106 -8.74 -22.50 10.57
CA LEU A 106 -7.88 -23.61 10.16
C LEU A 106 -7.06 -24.23 11.31
N LYS A 107 -7.33 -23.82 12.57
CA LYS A 107 -6.66 -24.31 13.80
C LYS A 107 -5.14 -24.13 13.81
N TYR A 108 -4.60 -23.24 12.99
CA TYR A 108 -3.18 -22.92 13.07
C TYR A 108 -2.94 -21.88 14.18
N LYS A 109 -2.09 -22.20 15.17
CA LYS A 109 -1.64 -21.25 16.22
C LYS A 109 -0.61 -20.27 15.63
N LEU A 110 -1.02 -19.45 14.66
CA LEU A 110 -0.07 -18.68 13.85
C LEU A 110 0.31 -17.34 14.46
N VAL A 111 -0.55 -16.71 15.25
CA VAL A 111 -0.35 -15.30 15.55
C VAL A 111 -0.92 -14.89 16.92
N GLY A 112 -0.10 -14.24 17.75
CA GLY A 112 -0.50 -13.65 19.02
C GLY A 112 -0.92 -12.18 18.89
N ILE A 113 -1.48 -11.60 19.95
CA ILE A 113 -1.91 -10.19 19.99
C ILE A 113 -0.74 -9.23 19.68
N LYS A 114 0.48 -9.58 20.12
CA LYS A 114 1.69 -8.78 19.87
C LYS A 114 1.98 -8.60 18.39
N ASP A 115 1.77 -9.64 17.59
CA ASP A 115 2.04 -9.62 16.15
C ASP A 115 1.04 -8.71 15.40
N PHE A 116 -0.18 -8.55 15.93
CA PHE A 116 -1.17 -7.62 15.37
C PHE A 116 -0.71 -6.16 15.49
N PHE A 117 -0.17 -5.76 16.65
CA PHE A 117 0.40 -4.42 16.82
C PHE A 117 1.63 -4.20 15.93
N ASP A 118 2.49 -5.20 15.81
CA ASP A 118 3.64 -5.15 14.90
C ASP A 118 3.19 -4.95 13.45
N ILE A 119 2.12 -5.61 13.00
CA ILE A 119 1.56 -5.41 11.67
C ILE A 119 1.04 -3.98 11.48
N ILE A 120 0.36 -3.39 12.47
CA ILE A 120 -0.09 -2.00 12.38
C ILE A 120 1.10 -1.04 12.21
N ILE A 121 2.16 -1.22 13.00
CA ILE A 121 3.37 -0.39 12.90
C ILE A 121 4.04 -0.58 11.53
N LEU A 122 4.07 -1.80 11.01
CA LEU A 122 4.59 -2.11 9.67
C LEU A 122 3.78 -1.43 8.56
N ILE A 123 2.45 -1.40 8.67
CA ILE A 123 1.58 -0.69 7.72
C ILE A 123 1.92 0.82 7.75
N LEU A 124 2.08 1.41 8.94
CA LEU A 124 2.48 2.82 9.07
C LEU A 124 3.87 3.09 8.48
N ALA A 125 4.84 2.21 8.71
CA ALA A 125 6.18 2.28 8.13
C ALA A 125 6.11 2.27 6.60
N THR A 126 5.31 1.36 6.04
CA THR A 126 5.11 1.22 4.61
C THR A 126 4.47 2.49 4.03
N LEU A 127 3.40 2.99 4.63
CA LEU A 127 2.79 4.25 4.23
C LEU A 127 3.75 5.44 4.30
N ALA A 128 4.63 5.47 5.30
CA ALA A 128 5.65 6.50 5.41
C ALA A 128 6.55 6.53 4.16
N SER A 129 6.98 5.35 3.72
CA SER A 129 7.78 5.22 2.51
C SER A 129 7.00 5.55 1.25
N GLU A 130 5.74 5.11 1.14
CA GLU A 130 4.91 5.39 -0.03
C GLU A 130 4.60 6.88 -0.19
N ASN A 131 4.37 7.60 0.91
CA ASN A 131 4.23 9.05 0.87
C ASN A 131 5.47 9.69 0.25
N ILE A 132 6.67 9.23 0.60
CA ILE A 132 7.92 9.74 0.04
C ILE A 132 8.07 9.33 -1.42
N VAL A 133 7.85 8.05 -1.75
CA VAL A 133 7.93 7.53 -3.12
C VAL A 133 7.00 8.29 -4.05
N LEU A 134 5.78 8.58 -3.60
CA LEU A 134 4.78 9.32 -4.35
C LEU A 134 5.28 10.72 -4.74
N LEU A 135 6.16 11.37 -3.96
CA LEU A 135 6.74 12.67 -4.33
C LEU A 135 7.67 12.62 -5.55
N PHE A 136 8.21 11.44 -5.87
CA PHE A 136 9.18 11.24 -6.95
C PHE A 136 8.64 10.36 -8.09
N HIS A 137 7.69 9.48 -7.78
CA HIS A 137 7.13 8.48 -8.69
C HIS A 137 5.59 8.58 -8.70
N ASN A 138 5.11 9.77 -9.04
CA ASN A 138 3.70 10.15 -9.10
C ASN A 138 3.02 9.88 -10.46
N LYS A 139 3.66 9.19 -11.40
CA LYS A 139 3.07 9.03 -12.74
C LYS A 139 1.84 8.10 -12.68
N PRO A 140 0.78 8.41 -13.45
CA PRO A 140 -0.40 7.55 -13.49
C PRO A 140 -0.07 6.17 -14.05
N ILE A 141 -0.79 5.19 -13.56
CA ILE A 141 -0.76 3.81 -14.02
C ILE A 141 -1.84 3.66 -15.08
N PHE A 142 -1.39 3.73 -16.34
CA PHE A 142 -2.27 3.63 -17.48
C PHE A 142 -2.94 2.26 -17.57
N THR A 143 -4.27 2.21 -17.44
CA THR A 143 -5.06 0.98 -17.59
C THR A 143 -5.74 0.87 -18.96
N GLU A 144 -5.80 1.96 -19.72
CA GLU A 144 -6.46 1.99 -21.04
C GLU A 144 -5.50 2.45 -22.14
N TYR A 145 -4.95 1.48 -22.88
CA TYR A 145 -4.51 1.67 -24.27
C TYR A 145 -5.52 0.96 -25.19
N PRO A 146 -5.61 1.34 -26.48
CA PRO A 146 -6.31 0.50 -27.45
C PRO A 146 -5.76 -0.93 -27.36
N LYS A 147 -6.66 -1.89 -27.08
CA LYS A 147 -6.39 -3.32 -26.84
C LYS A 147 -5.56 -3.90 -27.99
N SER A 148 -4.25 -3.86 -27.81
CA SER A 148 -3.28 -4.40 -28.74
C SER A 148 -2.19 -5.05 -27.88
N MET A 149 -1.72 -6.22 -28.30
CA MET A 149 -0.73 -7.01 -27.56
C MET A 149 0.57 -6.21 -27.28
N VAL A 150 0.88 -5.23 -28.13
CA VAL A 150 1.99 -4.29 -27.97
C VAL A 150 1.71 -3.25 -26.89
N GLY A 151 0.49 -2.71 -26.86
CA GLY A 151 0.02 -1.78 -25.82
C GLY A 151 0.03 -2.42 -24.43
N ASP A 152 -0.46 -3.66 -24.31
CA ASP A 152 -0.49 -4.40 -23.04
C ASP A 152 0.92 -4.66 -22.49
N LYS A 153 1.87 -5.01 -23.37
CA LYS A 153 3.28 -5.21 -22.98
C LYS A 153 3.93 -3.91 -22.49
N TYR A 154 3.60 -2.78 -23.13
CA TYR A 154 4.10 -1.47 -22.73
C TYR A 154 3.52 -1.03 -21.38
N ILE A 155 2.21 -1.20 -21.19
CA ILE A 155 1.53 -0.96 -19.92
C ILE A 155 2.16 -1.80 -18.80
N GLY A 156 2.32 -3.11 -19.02
CA GLY A 156 2.92 -4.01 -18.04
C GLY A 156 4.35 -3.60 -17.66
N LYS A 157 5.19 -3.23 -18.64
CA LYS A 157 6.56 -2.75 -18.38
C LYS A 157 6.58 -1.43 -17.59
N SER A 158 5.68 -0.51 -17.92
CA SER A 158 5.53 0.76 -17.20
C SER A 158 5.08 0.52 -15.76
N TYR A 159 4.12 -0.38 -15.55
CA TYR A 159 3.62 -0.77 -14.24
C TYR A 159 4.73 -1.35 -13.35
N ILE A 160 5.48 -2.34 -13.85
CA ILE A 160 6.60 -2.94 -13.12
C ILE A 160 7.64 -1.88 -12.77
N LYS A 161 8.01 -1.02 -13.74
CA LYS A 161 8.98 0.05 -13.50
C LYS A 161 8.52 1.01 -12.40
N SER A 162 7.23 1.29 -12.34
CA SER A 162 6.64 2.17 -11.35
C SER A 162 6.65 1.58 -9.93
N ILE A 163 6.56 0.26 -9.80
CA ILE A 163 6.51 -0.45 -8.51
C ILE A 163 7.91 -0.73 -7.94
N LEU A 164 8.95 -0.81 -8.78
CA LEU A 164 10.32 -1.13 -8.35
C LEU A 164 10.81 -0.32 -7.14
N PRO A 165 10.66 1.02 -7.08
CA PRO A 165 11.09 1.79 -5.91
C PRO A 165 10.42 1.32 -4.62
N SER A 166 9.10 1.18 -4.65
CA SER A 166 8.31 0.66 -3.53
C SER A 166 8.72 -0.75 -3.14
N PHE A 167 8.94 -1.64 -4.11
CA PHE A 167 9.36 -3.01 -3.85
C PHE A 167 10.68 -3.08 -3.06
N PHE A 168 11.71 -2.35 -3.50
CA PHE A 168 13.01 -2.34 -2.81
C PHE A 168 12.93 -1.71 -1.42
N ILE A 169 12.16 -0.64 -1.26
CA ILE A 169 11.97 -0.01 0.05
C ILE A 169 11.21 -0.93 0.99
N ASN A 170 10.14 -1.58 0.54
CA ASN A 170 9.38 -2.55 1.33
C ASN A 170 10.26 -3.74 1.76
N LEU A 171 11.17 -4.19 0.90
CA LEU A 171 12.12 -5.25 1.23
C LEU A 171 13.05 -4.80 2.35
N LEU A 172 13.61 -3.59 2.25
CA LEU A 172 14.48 -3.02 3.26
C LEU A 172 13.73 -2.79 4.59
N ILE A 173 12.52 -2.24 4.53
CA ILE A 173 11.65 -2.08 5.70
C ILE A 173 11.44 -3.43 6.37
N SER A 174 11.09 -4.48 5.63
CA SER A 174 10.79 -5.80 6.19
C SER A 174 12.01 -6.43 6.87
N LEU A 175 13.20 -6.31 6.27
CA LEU A 175 14.46 -6.79 6.85
C LEU A 175 14.83 -6.03 8.13
N VAL A 176 14.66 -4.70 8.14
CA VAL A 176 14.93 -3.88 9.32
C VAL A 176 13.87 -4.14 10.40
N PHE A 177 12.61 -4.30 10.02
CA PHE A 177 11.49 -4.49 10.93
C PHE A 177 11.59 -5.80 11.71
N GLU A 178 12.05 -6.87 11.08
CA GLU A 178 12.30 -8.16 11.74
C GLU A 178 13.43 -8.06 12.78
N ARG A 179 14.52 -7.34 12.45
CA ARG A 179 15.74 -7.29 13.27
C ARG A 179 15.79 -6.16 14.28
N SER A 180 14.96 -5.13 14.13
CA SER A 180 15.03 -3.91 14.93
C SER A 180 14.27 -4.04 16.25
N SER A 181 14.93 -3.64 17.35
CA SER A 181 14.29 -3.44 18.65
C SER A 181 13.49 -2.13 18.73
N LEU A 182 13.66 -1.22 17.76
CA LEU A 182 13.08 0.14 17.76
C LEU A 182 11.89 0.26 16.80
N LYS A 183 11.00 -0.74 16.76
CA LYS A 183 9.82 -0.74 15.87
C LYS A 183 8.97 0.52 16.01
N TYR A 184 8.83 1.07 17.21
CA TYR A 184 8.04 2.29 17.46
C TYR A 184 8.58 3.55 16.77
N LEU A 185 9.86 3.58 16.36
CA LEU A 185 10.42 4.70 15.62
C LEU A 185 9.75 4.90 14.25
N PHE A 186 9.18 3.82 13.68
CA PHE A 186 8.43 3.89 12.43
C PHE A 186 7.15 4.74 12.54
N ILE A 187 6.56 4.86 13.73
CA ILE A 187 5.42 5.77 13.96
C ILE A 187 5.87 7.22 13.75
N MET A 188 7.06 7.57 14.24
CA MET A 188 7.64 8.90 14.02
C MET A 188 7.99 9.12 12.56
N CYS A 189 8.56 8.12 11.87
CA CYS A 189 8.80 8.19 10.43
C CYS A 189 7.52 8.46 9.64
N TYR A 190 6.41 7.85 10.02
CA TYR A 190 5.10 8.10 9.40
C TYR A 190 4.66 9.56 9.56
N LEU A 191 4.72 10.12 10.77
CA LEU A 191 4.37 11.53 11.00
C LEU A 191 5.28 12.48 10.22
N ILE A 192 6.60 12.23 10.22
CA ILE A 192 7.59 13.02 9.48
C ILE A 192 7.31 12.95 7.97
N SER A 193 6.94 11.78 7.44
CA SER A 193 6.61 11.63 6.01
C SER A 193 5.45 12.52 5.58
N ILE A 194 4.41 12.68 6.41
CA ILE A 194 3.26 13.54 6.14
C ILE A 194 3.70 15.01 6.08
N ILE A 195 4.57 15.43 7.01
CA ILE A 195 5.11 16.80 7.05
C ILE A 195 5.94 17.07 5.80
N ILE A 196 6.85 16.16 5.44
CA ILE A 196 7.68 16.27 4.23
C ILE A 196 6.80 16.35 2.99
N PHE A 197 5.79 15.48 2.89
CA PHE A 197 4.83 15.46 1.79
C PHE A 197 4.12 16.81 1.65
N TYR A 198 3.56 17.29 2.76
CA TYR A 198 2.85 18.57 2.80
C TYR A 198 3.72 19.73 2.32
N ILE A 199 4.93 19.87 2.87
CA ILE A 199 5.86 20.96 2.51
C ILE A 199 6.24 20.86 1.03
N ARG A 200 6.58 19.65 0.55
CA ARG A 200 7.05 19.44 -0.82
C ARG A 200 5.97 19.73 -1.87
N VAL A 201 4.74 19.29 -1.61
CA VAL A 201 3.59 19.50 -2.51
C VAL A 201 3.12 20.95 -2.47
N LYS A 202 3.14 21.60 -1.30
CA LYS A 202 2.79 23.03 -1.18
C LYS A 202 3.69 23.92 -2.04
N ASN A 203 4.97 23.55 -2.15
CA ASN A 203 5.99 24.34 -2.83
C ASN A 203 6.09 24.09 -4.34
N ARG A 204 5.91 22.85 -4.83
CA ARG A 204 6.05 22.56 -6.27
C ARG A 204 4.93 21.71 -6.88
N GLY A 205 3.79 21.61 -6.22
CA GLY A 205 2.68 20.75 -6.66
C GLY A 205 2.98 19.26 -6.48
N LEU A 206 1.92 18.45 -6.62
CA LEU A 206 2.04 16.99 -6.58
C LEU A 206 2.13 16.37 -7.97
N TYR A 207 1.51 16.98 -8.99
CA TYR A 207 1.36 16.42 -10.34
C TYR A 207 1.88 17.36 -11.44
N ASP A 208 2.74 18.30 -11.03
CA ASP A 208 3.47 19.24 -11.88
C ASP A 208 4.84 18.65 -12.21
#